data_AF-A0A543DP28-F1
#
_entry.id   AF-A0A543DP28-F1
#
_cell.length_a   1.000
_cell.length_b   1.000
_cell.length_c   1.000
_cell.angle_alpha   90.00
_cell.angle_beta   90.00
_cell.angle_gamma   90.00
#
_symmetry.space_group_name_H-M   'P 1'
#
loop_
_entity.id
_entity.type
_entity.pdbx_description
1 polymer ?
#
loop_
_entity_poly.entity_id
_entity_poly.type
_entity_poly.pdbx_seq_one_letter_code
_entity_poly.pdbx_strand_id
1 'polypeptide(L)' 'MSYQFSCAAAGAVTCGCKVTASTEEELRTVLADHLAKKHKVKAPNETLLAHLVASATRTGSEPAA' A
#
# COMPACT_ATOMS: atom_id res chain seq x y z
N MET A 1 13.09 -1.48 -8.70
CA MET A 1 11.62 -1.46 -8.58
C MET A 1 11.25 -0.47 -7.50
N SER A 2 10.29 0.40 -7.74
CA SER A 2 9.63 1.18 -6.69
C SER A 2 8.15 0.81 -6.66
N TYR A 3 7.58 0.70 -5.47
CA TYR A 3 6.18 0.44 -5.22
C TYR A 3 5.50 1.76 -4.93
N GLN A 4 4.46 2.08 -5.67
CA GLN A 4 3.61 3.22 -5.42
C GLN A 4 2.23 2.73 -5.00
N PHE A 5 1.88 2.98 -3.75
CA PHE A 5 0.58 2.69 -3.21
C PHE A 5 -0.23 3.98 -3.03
N SER A 6 -1.52 3.93 -3.35
CA SER A 6 -2.46 5.00 -3.04
C SER A 6 -3.67 4.41 -2.34
N CYS A 7 -4.10 4.99 -1.22
CA CYS A 7 -5.32 4.53 -0.52
C CYS A 7 -6.54 4.57 -1.43
N ALA A 8 -6.62 5.54 -2.35
CA ALA A 8 -7.64 5.59 -3.39
C ALA A 8 -7.64 4.37 -4.32
N ALA A 9 -6.46 3.81 -4.65
CA ALA A 9 -6.34 2.60 -5.49
C ALA A 9 -6.84 1.35 -4.76
N ALA A 10 -6.77 1.34 -3.42
CA ALA A 10 -7.33 0.29 -2.58
C ALA A 10 -8.83 0.48 -2.26
N GLY A 11 -9.49 1.47 -2.88
CA GLY A 11 -10.91 1.76 -2.66
C GLY A 11 -11.19 2.76 -1.53
N ALA A 12 -10.18 3.18 -0.76
CA ALA A 12 -10.29 4.25 0.23
C ALA A 12 -10.15 5.63 -0.44
N VAL A 13 -11.08 5.97 -1.34
CA VAL A 13 -11.10 7.23 -2.11
C VAL A 13 -11.16 8.49 -1.25
N THR A 14 -11.62 8.37 0.00
CA THR A 14 -11.64 9.47 0.98
C THR A 14 -10.27 9.72 1.62
N CYS A 15 -9.31 8.80 1.45
CA CYS A 15 -7.95 8.94 1.94
C CYS A 15 -7.01 9.27 0.78
N GLY A 16 -6.53 10.52 0.73
CA GLY A 16 -5.59 11.00 -0.29
C GLY A 16 -4.14 10.56 -0.09
N CYS A 17 -3.87 9.59 0.80
CA CYS A 17 -2.51 9.20 1.13
C CYS A 17 -1.87 8.40 -0.01
N LYS A 18 -0.67 8.82 -0.40
CA LYS A 18 0.19 8.13 -1.36
C LYS A 18 1.48 7.74 -0.66
N VAL A 19 1.88 6.49 -0.79
CA VAL A 19 3.09 5.94 -0.22
C VAL A 19 3.95 5.41 -1.36
N THR A 20 5.22 5.77 -1.34
CA THR A 20 6.22 5.21 -2.26
C THR A 20 7.26 4.48 -1.44
N ALA A 21 7.55 3.23 -1.78
CA ALA A 21 8.53 2.40 -1.11
C ALA A 21 9.43 1.71 -2.15
N SER A 22 10.66 1.39 -1.78
CA SER A 22 11.57 0.64 -2.66
C SER A 22 11.41 -0.88 -2.49
N THR A 23 10.85 -1.33 -1.37
CA THR A 23 10.62 -2.74 -1.03
C THR A 23 9.19 -2.94 -0.50
N GLU A 24 8.68 -4.17 -0.59
CA GLU A 24 7.36 -4.52 -0.06
C GLU A 24 7.30 -4.43 1.46
N GLU A 25 8.40 -4.74 2.16
CA GLU A 25 8.48 -4.64 3.62
C GLU A 25 8.33 -3.20 4.11
N GLU A 26 8.99 -2.25 3.45
CA GLU A 26 8.82 -0.81 3.73
C GLU A 26 7.38 -0.38 3.46
N LEU A 27 6.81 -0.80 2.32
CA LEU A 27 5.42 -0.48 1.98
C LEU A 27 4.47 -0.99 3.08
N ARG A 28 4.65 -2.23 3.53
CA ARG A 28 3.85 -2.87 4.59
C ARG A 28 3.94 -2.11 5.91
N THR A 29 5.15 -1.73 6.32
CA THR A 29 5.39 -0.96 7.56
C THR A 29 4.66 0.39 7.51
N VAL A 30 4.83 1.15 6.42
CA VAL A 30 4.20 2.47 6.28
C VAL A 30 2.68 2.35 6.19
N LEU A 31 2.18 1.33 5.50
CA LEU A 31 0.73 1.06 5.41
C LEU A 31 0.14 0.71 6.78
N ALA A 32 0.78 -0.16 7.54
CA ALA A 32 0.32 -0.56 8.87
C ALA A 32 0.25 0.64 9.82
N ASP A 33 1.29 1.49 9.84
CA ASP A 33 1.31 2.71 10.64
C ASP A 33 0.22 3.70 10.22
N HIS A 34 0.05 3.91 8.91
CA HIS A 34 -0.99 4.79 8.37
C HIS A 34 -2.40 4.31 8.73
N LEU A 35 -2.69 3.01 8.54
CA LEU A 35 -3.98 2.40 8.88
C LEU A 35 -4.30 2.54 10.38
N ALA A 36 -3.30 2.34 11.24
CA ALA A 36 -3.46 2.51 12.68
C ALA A 36 -3.74 3.97 13.08
N LYS A 37 -3.02 4.94 12.50
CA LYS A 37 -3.13 6.36 12.87
C LYS A 37 -4.30 7.09 12.21
N LYS A 38 -4.55 6.85 10.92
CA LYS A 38 -5.55 7.60 10.13
C LYS A 38 -6.89 6.90 10.06
N HIS A 39 -6.90 5.58 9.97
CA HIS A 39 -8.13 4.80 9.87
C HIS A 39 -8.56 4.15 11.20
N LYS A 40 -7.75 4.28 12.27
CA LYS A 40 -7.95 3.60 13.56
C LYS A 40 -8.19 2.09 13.40
N VAL A 41 -7.62 1.48 12.36
CA VAL A 41 -7.69 0.04 12.14
C VAL A 41 -6.75 -0.60 13.15
N LYS A 42 -7.32 -1.00 14.28
CA LYS A 42 -6.62 -1.67 15.37
C LYS A 42 -6.40 -3.12 14.94
N ALA A 43 -5.21 -3.38 14.36
CA ALA A 43 -4.78 -4.62 13.71
C ALA A 43 -5.29 -4.82 12.26
N PRO A 44 -4.62 -4.21 11.26
CA PRO A 44 -4.80 -4.64 9.88
C PRO A 44 -4.32 -6.09 9.76
N ASN A 45 -5.23 -6.99 9.40
CA ASN A 45 -4.89 -8.41 9.19
C ASN A 45 -3.82 -8.54 8.10
N GLU A 46 -2.93 -9.53 8.20
CA GLU A 46 -1.85 -9.74 7.21
C GLU A 46 -2.39 -9.89 5.79
N THR A 47 -3.56 -10.53 5.63
CA THR A 47 -4.26 -10.62 4.34
C THR A 47 -4.59 -9.25 3.76
N LEU A 48 -4.99 -8.29 4.60
CA LEU A 48 -5.35 -6.95 4.17
C LEU A 48 -4.09 -6.18 3.75
N LEU A 49 -3.00 -6.28 4.52
CA LEU A 49 -1.70 -5.73 4.13
C LEU A 49 -1.17 -6.34 2.83
N ALA A 50 -1.28 -7.66 2.65
CA ALA A 50 -0.90 -8.33 1.42
C ALA A 50 -1.74 -7.85 0.22
N HIS A 51 -3.05 -7.67 0.41
CA HIS A 51 -3.95 -7.16 -0.64
C HIS A 51 -3.65 -5.70 -0.99
N LEU A 52 -3.29 -4.86 -0.01
CA LEU A 52 -2.88 -3.47 -0.23
C LEU A 52 -1.57 -3.40 -1.00
N VAL A 53 -0.60 -4.24 -0.65
CA VAL A 53 0.68 -4.36 -1.37
C VAL A 53 0.44 -4.86 -2.80
N ALA A 54 -0.47 -5.81 -3.00
CA ALA A 54 -0.86 -6.28 -4.34
C ALA A 54 -1.60 -5.20 -5.17
N SER A 55 -2.28 -4.27 -4.49
CA SER A 55 -2.94 -3.11 -5.12
C SER A 55 -1.95 -1.97 -5.41
N ALA A 56 -0.71 -2.05 -4.93
CA ALA A 56 0.32 -1.06 -5.21
C ALA A 56 0.85 -1.25 -6.64
N THR A 57 1.02 -0.14 -7.36
CA THR A 57 1.62 -0.15 -8.67
C THR A 57 3.13 -0.35 -8.51
N ARG A 58 3.65 -1.48 -8.97
CA ARG A 58 5.11 -1.72 -9.03
C ARG A 58 5.66 -0.97 -10.25
N THR A 59 6.22 0.21 -10.02
CA THR A 59 6.90 1.00 -11.04
C THR A 59 8.35 0.51 -11.16
N GLY A 60 8.55 -0.43 -12.08
CA GLY A 60 9.85 -0.87 -12.58
C GLY A 60 9.60 -1.66 -13.85
N SER A 61 10.10 -1.16 -14.99
CA SER A 61 10.02 -1.78 -16.33
C SER A 61 10.25 -3.30 -16.26
N GLU A 62 9.47 -4.16 -16.92
CA GLU A 62 9.05 -4.16 -18.33
C GLU A 62 7.78 -5.05 -18.52
N PRO A 63 6.98 -4.89 -19.62
CA PRO A 63 5.75 -5.64 -19.86
C PRO A 63 6.04 -7.05 -20.43
N ALA A 64 5.12 -7.98 -20.18
CA ALA A 64 5.11 -9.30 -20.81
C ALA A 64 3.65 -9.74 -20.96
N ALA A 65 3.16 -10.24 -22.08
CA ALA A 65 3.57 -10.26 -23.49
C ALA A 65 2.27 -10.56 -24.27
#